data_AF-A0A976D4L9-F1
#
_entry.id   AF-A0A976D4L9-F1
#
_cell.length_a   1.000
_cell.length_b   1.000
_cell.length_c   1.000
_cell.angle_alpha   90.00
_cell.angle_beta   90.00
_cell.angle_gamma   90.00
#
_symmetry.space_group_name_H-M   'P 1'
#
loop_
_entity.id
_entity.type
_entity.pdbx_description
1 polymer ?
#
loop_
_entity_poly.entity_id
_entity_poly.type
_entity_poly.pdbx_seq_one_letter_code
_entity_poly.pdbx_strand_id
1 'polypeptide(L)'
;MKDKKWAFLLPLVSMLVSDALYQVLYWQGWSDIPGFYKGQAINYLLFVGLTVLGFAIKENSWKSKAMAALAGPTVYFLVSNGLVWMKGGGWHRPKTVEGLVQTYVDGLPFYPNSIYATVFFGLILFTVYRLLVPRSEASMAS
;
A
#
# COMPACT_ATOMS: atom_id res chain seq x y z
N MET A 1 -1.28 -3.40 -19.74
CA MET A 1 -2.49 -2.56 -19.54
C MET A 1 -2.41 -1.34 -20.43
N LYS A 2 -3.42 -1.12 -21.28
CA LYS A 2 -3.40 -0.10 -22.34
C LYS A 2 -3.55 1.35 -21.83
N ASP A 3 -3.95 1.54 -20.56
CA ASP A 3 -3.97 2.85 -19.89
C ASP A 3 -3.37 2.80 -18.48
N LYS A 4 -2.12 3.27 -18.34
CA LYS A 4 -1.42 3.36 -17.03
C LYS A 4 -2.12 4.29 -16.03
N LYS A 5 -2.99 5.18 -16.52
CA LYS A 5 -3.77 6.13 -15.70
C LYS A 5 -4.62 5.44 -14.64
N TRP A 6 -5.25 4.32 -15.00
CA TRP A 6 -6.12 3.56 -14.09
C TRP A 6 -5.37 2.89 -12.94
N ALA A 7 -4.11 2.49 -13.15
CA ALA A 7 -3.30 1.90 -12.10
C ALA A 7 -2.98 2.88 -10.95
N PHE A 8 -2.94 4.19 -11.25
CA PHE A 8 -2.78 5.25 -10.25
C PHE A 8 -4.12 5.73 -9.69
N LEU A 9 -5.14 5.87 -10.54
CA LEU A 9 -6.47 6.34 -10.12
C LEU A 9 -7.15 5.36 -9.16
N LEU A 10 -7.07 4.05 -9.41
CA LEU A 10 -7.72 3.04 -8.59
C LEU A 10 -7.33 3.12 -7.09
N PRO A 11 -6.04 3.08 -6.71
CA PRO A 11 -5.67 3.18 -5.30
C PRO A 11 -6.03 4.54 -4.70
N LEU A 12 -5.88 5.65 -5.44
CA LEU A 12 -6.21 6.99 -4.96
C LEU A 12 -7.71 7.17 -4.68
N VAL A 13 -8.56 6.72 -5.60
CA VAL A 13 -10.02 6.77 -5.44
C VAL A 13 -10.44 5.84 -4.30
N SER A 14 -9.85 4.64 -4.21
CA SER A 14 -10.12 3.70 -3.11
C SER A 14 -9.82 4.31 -1.74
N MET A 15 -8.68 5.00 -1.60
CA MET A 15 -8.33 5.73 -0.38
C MET A 15 -9.32 6.84 -0.08
N LEU A 16 -9.65 7.68 -1.07
CA LEU A 16 -10.58 8.80 -0.88
C LEU A 16 -11.97 8.33 -0.45
N VAL A 17 -12.47 7.26 -1.06
CA VAL A 17 -13.75 6.64 -0.67
C VAL A 17 -13.67 6.08 0.75
N SER A 18 -12.57 5.41 1.10
CA SER A 18 -12.37 4.87 2.44
C SER A 18 -12.35 5.97 3.50
N ASP A 19 -11.62 7.06 3.25
CA ASP A 19 -11.56 8.22 4.15
C ASP A 19 -12.93 8.91 4.27
N ALA A 20 -13.67 9.05 3.17
CA ALA A 20 -15.04 9.58 3.23
C ALA A 20 -15.97 8.71 4.08
N LEU A 21 -15.86 7.38 3.96
CA LEU A 21 -16.61 6.44 4.79
C LEU A 21 -16.23 6.57 6.27
N TYR A 22 -14.94 6.60 6.60
CA TYR A 22 -14.49 6.82 7.98
C TYR A 22 -14.94 8.17 8.52
N GLN A 23 -14.98 9.23 7.70
CA GLN A 23 -15.47 10.53 8.11
C GLN A 23 -16.96 10.51 8.44
N VAL A 24 -17.77 9.78 7.67
CA VAL A 24 -19.20 9.57 7.97
C VAL A 24 -19.35 8.80 9.28
N LEU A 25 -18.60 7.71 9.46
CA LEU A 25 -18.63 6.92 10.70
C LEU A 25 -18.24 7.76 11.92
N TYR A 26 -17.25 8.64 11.76
CA TYR A 26 -16.83 9.58 12.79
C TYR A 26 -17.93 10.57 13.16
N TRP A 27 -18.61 11.17 12.18
CA TRP A 27 -19.73 12.08 12.44
C TRP A 27 -20.92 11.39 13.12
N GLN A 28 -21.13 10.11 12.85
CA GLN A 28 -22.17 9.30 13.51
C GLN A 28 -21.75 8.82 14.91
N GLY A 29 -20.51 9.08 15.34
CA GLY A 29 -19.97 8.61 16.62
C GLY A 29 -19.69 7.10 16.66
N TRP A 30 -19.63 6.43 15.51
CA TRP A 30 -19.33 4.99 15.41
C TRP A 30 -17.83 4.72 15.29
N SER A 31 -17.03 5.75 15.05
CA SER A 31 -15.58 5.69 15.05
C SER A 31 -15.02 6.90 15.79
N ASP A 32 -13.98 6.69 16.60
CA ASP A 32 -13.23 7.78 17.24
C ASP A 32 -12.18 8.41 16.29
N ILE A 33 -12.02 7.84 15.09
CA ILE A 33 -10.98 8.22 14.14
C ILE A 33 -11.62 9.00 12.98
N PRO A 34 -11.24 10.27 12.76
CA PRO A 34 -11.71 11.02 11.61
C PRO A 34 -11.11 10.45 10.33
N GLY A 35 -11.92 10.35 9.28
CA GLY A 35 -11.45 9.92 7.96
C GLY A 35 -10.50 10.91 7.32
N PHE A 36 -10.69 12.22 7.56
CA PHE A 36 -9.77 13.26 7.08
C PHE A 36 -8.98 13.89 8.21
N TYR A 37 -7.65 13.89 8.09
CA TYR A 37 -6.75 14.41 9.12
C TYR A 37 -5.49 15.08 8.57
N LYS A 38 -4.85 15.90 9.42
CA LYS A 38 -3.62 16.62 9.06
C LYS A 38 -2.48 15.63 8.79
N GLY A 39 -1.85 15.75 7.63
CA GLY A 39 -0.72 14.89 7.24
C GLY A 39 -1.10 13.68 6.39
N GLN A 40 -2.40 13.41 6.16
CA GLN A 40 -2.89 12.28 5.34
C GLN A 40 -2.28 12.22 3.93
N ALA A 41 -1.92 13.38 3.34
CA ALA A 41 -1.35 13.45 1.99
C ALA A 41 -0.07 12.60 1.83
N ILE A 42 0.65 12.36 2.92
CA ILE A 42 1.84 11.49 2.93
C ILE A 42 1.45 10.05 2.62
N ASN A 43 0.33 9.57 3.16
CA ASN A 43 -0.15 8.22 2.92
C ASN A 43 -0.57 8.07 1.45
N TYR A 44 -1.23 9.07 0.88
CA TYR A 44 -1.58 9.09 -0.55
C TYR A 44 -0.32 9.02 -1.43
N LEU A 45 0.73 9.78 -1.10
CA LEU A 45 2.00 9.73 -1.82
C LEU A 45 2.70 8.37 -1.69
N LEU A 46 2.68 7.75 -0.51
CA LEU A 46 3.23 6.41 -0.29
C LEU A 46 2.51 5.35 -1.12
N PHE A 47 1.18 5.41 -1.17
CA PHE A 47 0.37 4.50 -2.00
C PHE A 47 0.62 4.68 -3.49
N VAL A 48 0.77 5.93 -3.97
CA VAL A 48 1.20 6.18 -5.35
C VAL A 48 2.61 5.63 -5.61
N GLY A 49 3.52 5.76 -4.65
CA GLY A 49 4.87 5.19 -4.72
C GLY A 49 4.84 3.66 -4.86
N LEU A 50 3.94 2.99 -4.14
CA LEU A 50 3.73 1.54 -4.30
C LEU A 50 3.27 1.16 -5.72
N THR A 51 2.39 1.95 -6.34
CA THR A 51 2.00 1.73 -7.74
C THR A 51 3.20 1.79 -8.68
N VAL A 52 4.14 2.71 -8.45
CA VAL A 52 5.38 2.83 -9.24
C VAL A 52 6.25 1.57 -9.08
N LEU A 53 6.40 1.05 -7.85
CA LEU A 53 7.13 -0.19 -7.61
C LEU A 53 6.47 -1.38 -8.32
N GLY A 54 5.14 -1.41 -8.37
CA GLY A 54 4.35 -2.37 -9.13
C GLY A 54 4.74 -2.44 -10.61
N PHE A 55 5.05 -1.29 -11.23
CA PHE A 55 5.49 -1.23 -12.63
C PHE A 55 6.95 -1.61 -12.86
N ALA A 56 7.79 -1.56 -11.83
CA ALA A 56 9.19 -1.96 -11.94
C ALA A 56 9.35 -3.48 -12.09
N ILE A 57 8.32 -4.27 -11.77
CA ILE A 57 8.28 -5.72 -11.94
C ILE A 57 8.02 -6.02 -13.43
N LYS A 58 9.10 -6.23 -14.17
CA LYS A 58 9.08 -6.40 -15.64
C LYS A 58 8.76 -7.81 -16.11
N GLU A 59 8.94 -8.83 -15.28
CA GLU A 59 8.70 -10.22 -15.65
C GLU A 59 7.35 -10.72 -15.16
N ASN A 60 6.61 -11.38 -16.04
CA ASN A 60 5.33 -12.00 -15.69
C ASN A 60 5.48 -13.46 -15.19
N SER A 61 6.66 -13.81 -14.68
CA SER A 61 6.89 -15.13 -14.09
C SER A 61 6.26 -15.22 -12.69
N TRP A 62 5.87 -16.42 -12.27
CA TRP A 62 5.35 -16.64 -10.92
C TRP A 62 6.39 -16.27 -9.84
N LYS A 63 7.69 -16.47 -10.14
CA LYS A 63 8.81 -16.07 -9.28
C LYS A 63 8.86 -14.55 -9.10
N SER A 64 8.71 -13.80 -10.19
CA SER A 64 8.70 -12.35 -10.15
C SER A 64 7.52 -11.81 -9.32
N LYS A 65 6.35 -12.43 -9.44
CA LYS A 65 5.16 -12.12 -8.62
C LYS A 65 5.35 -12.44 -7.13
N ALA A 66 5.96 -13.58 -6.83
CA ALA A 66 6.28 -13.96 -5.45
C ALA A 66 7.29 -12.98 -4.83
N MET A 67 8.34 -12.61 -5.58
CA MET A 67 9.30 -11.60 -5.15
C MET A 67 8.65 -10.23 -4.93
N ALA A 68 7.75 -9.82 -5.83
CA ALA A 68 6.97 -8.59 -5.71
C ALA A 68 6.12 -8.55 -4.43
N ALA A 69 5.48 -9.67 -4.09
CA ALA A 69 4.64 -9.79 -2.90
C ALA A 69 5.42 -9.63 -1.58
N LEU A 70 6.74 -9.82 -1.62
CA LEU A 70 7.64 -9.53 -0.49
C LEU A 70 8.23 -8.12 -0.60
N ALA A 71 8.80 -7.78 -1.75
CA ALA A 71 9.51 -6.53 -1.96
C ALA A 71 8.61 -5.29 -1.79
N GLY A 72 7.37 -5.34 -2.27
CA GLY A 72 6.41 -4.23 -2.14
C GLY A 72 6.18 -3.82 -0.69
N PRO A 73 5.70 -4.75 0.17
CA PRO A 73 5.54 -4.49 1.59
C PRO A 73 6.85 -4.10 2.29
N THR A 74 8.00 -4.72 1.96
CA THR A 74 9.29 -4.34 2.55
C THR A 74 9.64 -2.89 2.27
N VAL A 75 9.55 -2.47 1.00
CA VAL A 75 9.89 -1.10 0.60
C VAL A 75 8.90 -0.13 1.23
N TYR A 76 7.60 -0.45 1.23
CA TYR A 76 6.61 0.37 1.92
C TYR A 76 6.93 0.52 3.40
N PHE A 77 7.27 -0.57 4.09
CA PHE A 77 7.63 -0.56 5.50
C PHE A 77 8.82 0.36 5.79
N LEU A 78 9.90 0.24 5.01
CA LEU A 78 11.10 1.06 5.18
C LEU A 78 10.82 2.54 4.90
N VAL A 79 10.18 2.85 3.77
CA VAL A 79 9.94 4.23 3.36
C VAL A 79 8.92 4.91 4.29
N SER A 80 7.81 4.22 4.63
CA SER A 80 6.77 4.79 5.49
C SER A 80 7.29 5.09 6.90
N ASN A 81 7.98 4.15 7.55
CA ASN A 81 8.52 4.36 8.89
C ASN A 81 9.69 5.37 8.89
N GLY A 82 10.51 5.39 7.84
CA GLY A 82 11.54 6.42 7.65
C GLY A 82 10.92 7.82 7.54
N LEU A 83 9.80 7.97 6.84
CA LEU A 83 9.05 9.23 6.77
C LEU A 83 8.40 9.60 8.11
N VAL A 84 7.84 8.63 8.85
CA VAL A 84 7.31 8.84 10.21
C VAL A 84 8.41 9.40 11.10
N TRP A 85 9.57 8.74 11.13
CA TRP A 85 10.73 9.21 11.87
C TRP A 85 11.13 10.61 11.42
N MET A 86 11.29 10.87 10.12
CA MET A 86 11.73 12.17 9.59
C MET A 86 10.76 13.31 9.88
N LYS A 87 9.45 13.06 9.82
CA LYS A 87 8.41 14.06 10.09
C LYS A 87 8.02 14.17 11.56
N GLY A 88 8.57 13.32 12.42
CA GLY A 88 8.29 13.32 13.84
C GLY A 88 6.89 12.80 14.17
N GLY A 89 6.37 11.86 13.38
CA GLY A 89 5.14 11.15 13.71
C GLY A 89 5.38 10.01 14.71
N GLY A 90 4.33 9.23 14.98
CA GLY A 90 4.39 8.06 15.87
C GLY A 90 4.80 8.43 17.29
N TRP A 91 5.77 7.70 17.85
CA TRP A 91 6.30 7.92 19.20
C TRP A 91 7.34 9.04 19.29
N HIS A 92 7.47 9.87 18.24
CA HIS A 92 8.36 11.03 18.22
C HIS A 92 9.82 10.68 18.59
N ARG A 93 10.33 9.57 18.02
CA ARG A 93 11.69 9.11 18.28
C ARG A 93 12.74 10.18 17.92
N PRO A 94 13.88 10.26 18.65
CA PRO A 94 14.91 11.27 18.41
C PRO A 94 15.41 11.28 16.97
N LYS A 95 15.85 12.43 16.45
CA LYS A 95 16.44 12.57 15.10
C LYS A 95 17.88 12.08 15.05
N THR A 96 18.11 10.86 15.52
CA THR A 96 19.39 10.14 15.44
C THR A 96 19.20 8.80 14.75
N VAL A 97 20.31 8.13 14.40
CA VAL A 97 20.27 6.80 13.80
C VAL A 97 19.59 5.79 14.73
N GLU A 98 19.85 5.87 16.03
CA GLU A 98 19.20 5.03 17.05
C GLU A 98 17.68 5.26 17.07
N GLY A 99 17.23 6.52 16.99
CA GLY A 99 15.81 6.85 16.92
C GLY A 99 15.14 6.33 15.64
N LEU A 100 15.87 6.31 14.51
CA LEU A 100 15.39 5.68 13.28
C LEU A 100 15.22 4.17 13.45
N VAL A 101 16.22 3.49 14.03
CA VAL A 101 16.14 2.05 14.33
C VAL A 101 14.97 1.74 15.26
N GLN A 102 14.78 2.53 16.33
CA GLN A 102 13.64 2.40 17.22
C GLN A 102 12.30 2.56 16.49
N THR A 103 12.20 3.51 15.55
CA THR A 103 10.97 3.70 14.75
C THR A 103 10.67 2.47 13.90
N TYR A 104 11.69 1.82 13.33
CA TYR A 104 11.49 0.55 12.62
C TYR A 104 11.07 -0.59 13.57
N VAL A 105 11.65 -0.66 14.76
CA VAL A 105 11.24 -1.65 15.78
C VAL A 105 9.77 -1.45 16.18
N ASP A 106 9.34 -0.20 16.36
CA ASP A 106 7.94 0.13 16.66
C ASP A 106 6.98 -0.31 15.54
N GLY A 107 7.42 -0.19 14.28
CA GLY A 107 6.65 -0.62 13.12
C GLY A 107 6.62 -2.13 12.89
N LEU A 108 7.62 -2.86 13.41
CA LEU A 108 7.85 -4.27 13.10
C LEU A 108 6.64 -5.19 13.38
N PRO A 109 5.85 -5.02 14.46
CA PRO A 109 4.65 -5.83 14.70
C PRO A 109 3.59 -5.74 13.59
N PHE A 110 3.56 -4.64 12.82
CA PHE A 110 2.59 -4.44 11.74
C PHE A 110 3.06 -4.99 10.39
N TYR A 111 4.36 -5.28 10.26
CA TYR A 111 4.95 -5.71 9.00
C TYR A 111 4.40 -7.05 8.47
N PRO A 112 4.20 -8.10 9.31
CA PRO A 112 3.59 -9.36 8.85
C PRO A 112 2.20 -9.15 8.25
N ASN A 113 1.39 -8.26 8.81
CA ASN A 113 0.06 -7.95 8.29
C ASN A 113 0.11 -7.39 6.87
N SER A 114 1.12 -6.57 6.56
CA SER A 114 1.34 -6.03 5.21
C SER A 114 1.67 -7.12 4.21
N ILE A 115 2.48 -8.11 4.62
CA ILE A 115 2.82 -9.28 3.78
C ILE A 115 1.58 -10.15 3.56
N TYR A 116 0.86 -10.49 4.64
CA TYR A 116 -0.34 -11.33 4.57
C TYR A 116 -1.42 -10.69 3.69
N ALA A 117 -1.69 -9.40 3.88
CA ALA A 117 -2.65 -8.67 3.04
C ALA A 117 -2.23 -8.69 1.57
N THR A 118 -0.95 -8.43 1.27
CA THR A 118 -0.44 -8.41 -0.10
C THR A 118 -0.59 -9.76 -0.79
N VAL A 119 -0.24 -10.85 -0.11
CA VAL A 119 -0.40 -12.21 -0.65
C VAL A 119 -1.88 -12.56 -0.80
N PHE A 120 -2.69 -12.35 0.23
CA PHE A 120 -4.09 -12.72 0.26
C PHE A 120 -4.90 -11.97 -0.82
N PHE A 121 -4.83 -10.65 -0.85
CA PHE A 121 -5.54 -9.85 -1.86
C PHE A 121 -4.92 -10.02 -3.24
N GLY A 122 -3.60 -10.20 -3.34
CA GLY A 122 -2.94 -10.53 -4.61
C GLY A 122 -3.48 -11.82 -5.24
N LEU A 123 -3.67 -12.88 -4.45
CA LEU A 123 -4.24 -14.14 -4.90
C LEU A 123 -5.71 -14.00 -5.32
N ILE A 124 -6.52 -13.27 -4.55
CA ILE A 124 -7.92 -12.99 -4.89
C ILE A 124 -8.01 -12.23 -6.21
N LEU A 125 -7.29 -11.11 -6.33
CA LEU A 125 -7.33 -10.27 -7.52
C LEU A 125 -6.82 -11.03 -8.76
N PHE A 126 -5.76 -11.83 -8.62
CA PHE A 126 -5.26 -12.65 -9.71
C PHE A 126 -6.27 -13.72 -10.14
N THR A 127 -6.92 -14.38 -9.19
CA THR A 127 -7.96 -15.39 -9.47
C THR A 127 -9.16 -14.76 -10.16
N VAL A 128 -9.68 -13.65 -9.64
CA VAL A 128 -10.81 -12.92 -10.22
C VAL A 128 -10.47 -12.45 -11.64
N TYR A 129 -9.28 -11.88 -11.86
CA TYR A 129 -8.82 -11.49 -13.19
C TYR A 129 -8.83 -12.67 -14.17
N ARG A 130 -8.33 -13.84 -13.75
CA ARG A 130 -8.31 -15.05 -14.57
C ARG A 130 -9.70 -15.57 -14.93
N LEU A 131 -10.69 -15.38 -14.06
CA LEU A 131 -12.07 -15.82 -14.28
C LEU A 131 -12.85 -14.84 -15.17
N LEU A 132 -12.61 -13.54 -15.02
CA LEU A 132 -13.37 -12.50 -15.72
C LEU A 132 -12.78 -12.11 -17.09
N VAL A 133 -11.48 -12.32 -17.32
CA VAL A 133 -10.82 -11.91 -18.56
C VAL A 133 -10.71 -13.11 -19.53
N PRO A 134 -11.31 -13.02 -20.74
CA PRO A 134 -11.23 -14.06 -21.75
C PRO A 134 -9.79 -14.46 -22.09
N ARG A 135 -9.58 -15.75 -22.34
CA ARG A 135 -8.25 -16.35 -22.58
C ARG A 135 -7.48 -15.71 -23.75
N SER A 136 -8.17 -15.14 -24.73
CA SER A 136 -7.60 -14.43 -25.88
C SER A 136 -6.91 -13.11 -25.52
N GLU A 137 -7.40 -12.37 -24.53
CA GLU A 137 -6.76 -11.14 -24.05
C GLU A 137 -5.72 -11.42 -22.97
N ALA A 138 -5.93 -12.48 -22.17
CA ALA A 138 -4.99 -12.92 -21.14
C ALA A 138 -3.62 -13.35 -21.72
N SER A 139 -3.58 -13.87 -22.95
CA SER A 139 -2.35 -14.23 -23.68
C SER A 139 -1.57 -13.03 -24.23
N MET A 140 -2.22 -11.87 -24.40
CA MET A 140 -1.58 -10.64 -24.91
C MET A 140 -1.12 -9.72 -23.76
N ALA A 141 -1.63 -9.95 -22.55
CA ALA A 141 -1.27 -9.21 -21.34
C ALA A 141 -0.17 -9.91 -20.52
N SER A 142 0.23 -11.13 -20.92
CA SER A 142 1.19 -11.95 -20.22
C SER A 142 2.61 -11.84 -20.75
#